data_AF-A0A447QV57-F1
#
_entry.id   AF-A0A447QV57-F1
#
_cell.length_a   1.000
_cell.length_b   1.000
_cell.length_c   1.000
_cell.angle_alpha   90.00
_cell.angle_beta   90.00
_cell.angle_gamma   90.00
#
_symmetry.space_group_name_H-M   'P 1'
#
loop_
_entity.id
_entity.type
_entity.pdbx_description
1 polymer ?
#
loop_
_entity_poly.entity_id
_entity_poly.type
_entity_poly.pdbx_seq_one_letter_code
_entity_poly.pdbx_strand_id
1 'polypeptide(L)'
;MGDRFRLLVNQVDTVEQPHPLPKLPVARAIWRAQPSLATAAEAWILGGGAHHTVFSQALNADYLRLYAEMHNIEFLLIDNETTLPAFKDALRWNEVYYQLNRR
;
A
#
# COMPACT_ATOMS: atom_id res chain seq x y z
N MET A 1 11.65 5.01 -10.86
CA MET A 1 10.66 4.02 -11.33
C MET A 1 10.16 4.48 -12.69
N GLY A 2 10.62 3.83 -13.76
CA GLY A 2 10.11 4.07 -15.12
C GLY A 2 10.18 2.83 -16.01
N ASP A 3 10.60 1.72 -15.43
CA ASP A 3 11.18 0.58 -16.12
C ASP A 3 10.58 -0.75 -15.60
N ARG A 4 9.82 -0.70 -14.51
CA ARG A 4 9.00 -1.79 -13.93
C ARG A 4 7.83 -1.21 -13.15
N PHE A 5 6.85 -2.07 -12.86
CA PHE A 5 5.71 -1.74 -12.00
C PHE A 5 5.92 -2.26 -10.57
N ARG A 6 5.26 -1.60 -9.61
CA ARG A 6 5.17 -1.99 -8.20
C ARG A 6 3.71 -1.87 -7.77
N LEU A 7 3.18 -2.91 -7.16
CA LEU A 7 1.91 -2.91 -6.47
C LEU A 7 2.16 -2.65 -4.98
N LEU A 8 1.77 -1.46 -4.53
CA LEU A 8 1.84 -1.07 -3.13
C LEU A 8 0.46 -1.18 -2.49
N VAL A 9 0.35 -1.94 -1.41
CA VAL A 9 -0.91 -2.21 -0.72
C VAL A 9 -0.78 -1.82 0.74
N ASN A 10 -1.71 -0.99 1.23
CA ASN A 10 -1.82 -0.68 2.66
C ASN A 10 -3.11 -1.29 3.21
N GLN A 11 -3.00 -2.15 4.22
CA GLN A 11 -4.15 -2.60 4.98
C GLN A 11 -4.65 -1.46 5.87
N VAL A 12 -5.96 -1.25 5.83
CA VAL A 12 -6.64 -0.18 6.54
C VAL A 12 -7.94 -0.67 7.13
N ASP A 13 -8.30 -0.11 8.28
CA ASP A 13 -9.55 -0.40 8.97
C ASP A 13 -10.49 0.77 8.82
N THR A 14 -11.55 0.62 8.03
CA THR A 14 -12.56 1.68 7.89
C THR A 14 -13.26 1.93 9.22
N VAL A 15 -13.46 3.19 9.54
CA VAL A 15 -14.12 3.60 10.78
C VAL A 15 -15.40 4.35 10.47
N GLU A 16 -16.37 4.23 11.36
CA GLU A 16 -17.55 5.07 11.31
C GLU A 16 -17.17 6.54 11.53
N GLN A 17 -17.86 7.43 10.84
CA GLN A 17 -17.68 8.86 11.00
C GLN A 17 -18.10 9.27 12.43
N PRO A 18 -17.20 9.84 13.26
CA PRO A 18 -17.54 10.18 14.65
C PRO A 18 -18.50 11.38 14.77
N HIS A 19 -18.52 12.26 13.77
CA HIS A 19 -19.31 13.50 13.78
C HIS A 19 -19.91 13.82 12.41
N PRO A 20 -21.12 14.41 12.35
CA PRO A 20 -21.71 14.81 11.08
C PRO A 20 -20.83 15.84 10.36
N LEU A 21 -20.78 15.74 9.03
CA LEU A 21 -20.04 16.65 8.15
C LEU A 21 -21.04 17.43 7.26
N PRO A 22 -21.84 18.35 7.82
CA PRO A 22 -23.00 18.94 7.13
C PRO A 22 -22.63 19.81 5.92
N LYS A 23 -21.36 20.23 5.82
CA LYS A 23 -20.86 21.06 4.72
C LYS A 23 -20.02 20.29 3.69
N LEU A 24 -19.80 19.00 3.86
CA LEU A 24 -19.01 18.20 2.92
C LEU A 24 -19.91 17.76 1.75
N PRO A 25 -19.72 18.29 0.53
CA PRO A 25 -20.65 18.08 -0.58
C PRO A 25 -20.40 16.78 -1.36
N VAL A 26 -19.58 15.88 -0.81
CA VAL A 26 -19.12 14.65 -1.46
C VAL A 26 -19.19 13.46 -0.50
N ALA A 27 -19.31 12.26 -1.06
CA ALA A 27 -19.10 11.03 -0.32
C ALA A 27 -17.64 10.94 0.17
N ARG A 28 -17.41 10.23 1.27
CA ARG A 28 -16.08 10.03 1.84
C ARG A 28 -15.93 8.65 2.47
N ALA A 29 -14.70 8.19 2.54
CA ALA A 29 -14.28 7.07 3.36
C ALA A 29 -13.31 7.57 4.44
N ILE A 30 -13.40 7.04 5.65
CA ILE A 30 -12.47 7.31 6.74
C ILE A 30 -11.95 5.96 7.25
N TRP A 31 -10.66 5.89 7.49
CA TRP A 31 -10.00 4.68 7.95
C TRP A 31 -8.83 4.99 8.90
N ARG A 32 -8.42 3.97 9.65
CA ARG A 32 -7.13 3.92 10.34
C ARG A 32 -6.16 3.12 9.49
N ALA A 33 -5.01 3.70 9.16
CA ALA A 33 -3.97 3.01 8.42
C ALA A 33 -3.11 2.16 9.36
N GLN A 34 -2.87 0.90 9.00
CA GLN A 34 -2.00 0.02 9.75
C GLN A 34 -0.52 0.26 9.40
N PRO A 35 0.43 0.16 10.35
CA PRO A 35 0.21 -0.08 11.78
C PRO A 35 -0.17 1.21 12.53
N SER A 36 0.19 2.36 11.96
CA SER A 36 -0.18 3.68 12.42
C SER A 36 -0.14 4.65 11.24
N LEU A 37 -0.81 5.80 11.35
CA LEU A 37 -0.76 6.81 10.29
C LEU A 37 0.68 7.24 9.97
N ALA A 38 1.53 7.43 10.99
CA ALA A 38 2.91 7.86 10.80
C ALA A 38 3.73 6.83 10.00
N THR A 39 3.71 5.57 10.44
CA THR A 39 4.45 4.49 9.78
C THR A 39 3.91 4.21 8.38
N ALA A 40 2.58 4.14 8.23
CA ALA A 40 1.94 3.84 6.96
C ALA A 40 2.23 4.91 5.92
N ALA A 41 2.11 6.19 6.30
CA ALA A 41 2.39 7.30 5.41
C ALA A 41 3.87 7.37 5.03
N GLU A 42 4.80 7.18 5.98
CA GLU A 42 6.24 7.15 5.67
C GLU A 42 6.58 5.98 4.73
N ALA A 43 6.09 4.77 5.03
CA ALA A 43 6.31 3.60 4.16
C ALA A 43 5.71 3.83 2.76
N TRP A 44 4.53 4.44 2.66
CA TRP A 44 3.88 4.76 1.38
C TRP A 44 4.72 5.73 0.55
N ILE A 45 5.21 6.80 1.18
CA ILE A 45 6.07 7.81 0.53
C ILE A 45 7.40 7.18 0.09
N LEU A 46 8.05 6.39 0.96
CA LEU A 46 9.29 5.68 0.62
C LEU A 46 9.09 4.67 -0.51
N GLY A 47 7.95 3.99 -0.52
CA GLY A 47 7.55 3.06 -1.57
C GLY A 47 7.23 3.75 -2.91
N GLY A 48 7.11 5.08 -2.93
CA GLY A 48 6.75 5.85 -4.11
C GLY A 48 5.27 5.72 -4.49
N GLY A 49 4.39 5.45 -3.52
CA GLY A 49 2.96 5.27 -3.75
C GLY A 49 2.27 6.54 -4.27
N ALA A 50 1.30 6.37 -5.17
CA ALA A 50 0.49 7.46 -5.70
C ALA A 50 -0.49 8.03 -4.65
N HIS A 51 -0.98 9.24 -4.87
CA HIS A 51 -2.08 9.81 -4.08
C HIS A 51 -3.45 9.23 -4.48
N HIS A 52 -3.59 8.79 -5.73
CA HIS A 52 -4.75 8.01 -6.17
C HIS A 52 -4.59 6.55 -5.78
N THR A 53 -5.65 5.98 -5.20
CA THR A 53 -5.71 4.58 -4.79
C THR A 53 -7.00 3.93 -5.26
N VAL A 54 -7.02 2.61 -5.30
CA VAL A 54 -8.24 1.82 -5.44
C VAL A 54 -8.58 1.27 -4.06
N PHE A 55 -9.73 1.64 -3.52
CA PHE A 55 -10.21 1.16 -2.22
C PHE A 55 -11.11 -0.07 -2.40
N SER A 56 -10.95 -1.09 -1.55
CA SER A 56 -11.77 -2.31 -1.59
C SER A 56 -12.02 -2.86 -0.19
N GLN A 57 -13.27 -3.28 0.07
CA GLN A 57 -13.65 -4.08 1.23
C GLN A 57 -13.77 -5.57 0.90
N ALA A 58 -13.82 -5.92 -0.39
CA ALA A 58 -14.03 -7.30 -0.85
C ALA A 58 -12.69 -8.02 -1.12
N LEU A 59 -11.63 -7.28 -1.44
CA LEU A 59 -10.31 -7.82 -1.70
C LEU A 59 -9.40 -7.61 -0.48
N ASN A 60 -8.63 -8.63 -0.13
CA ASN A 60 -7.60 -8.58 0.91
C ASN A 60 -6.19 -8.61 0.27
N ALA A 61 -5.16 -8.49 1.11
CA ALA A 61 -3.77 -8.48 0.67
C ALA A 61 -3.34 -9.77 -0.02
N ASP A 62 -3.91 -10.93 0.32
CA ASP A 62 -3.51 -12.22 -0.25
C ASP A 62 -3.95 -12.34 -1.72
N TYR A 63 -5.15 -11.86 -2.06
CA TYR A 63 -5.58 -11.79 -3.46
C TYR A 63 -4.67 -10.88 -4.28
N LEU A 64 -4.28 -9.73 -3.73
CA LEU A 64 -3.41 -8.78 -4.41
C LEU A 64 -1.97 -9.27 -4.52
N ARG A 65 -1.49 -10.05 -3.54
CA ARG A 65 -0.20 -10.74 -3.60
C ARG A 65 -0.20 -11.77 -4.73
N LEU A 66 -1.24 -12.60 -4.80
CA LEU A 66 -1.39 -13.59 -5.88
C LEU A 66 -1.44 -12.91 -7.26
N TYR A 67 -2.16 -11.79 -7.39
CA TYR A 67 -2.18 -11.00 -8.62
C TYR A 67 -0.78 -10.50 -9.00
N ALA A 68 -0.01 -9.98 -8.03
CA ALA A 68 1.34 -9.51 -8.29
C ALA A 68 2.28 -10.64 -8.74
N GLU A 69 2.16 -11.82 -8.14
CA GLU A 69 2.91 -13.03 -8.53
C GLU A 69 2.55 -13.48 -9.96
N MET A 70 1.26 -13.54 -10.30
CA MET A 70 0.79 -13.91 -11.63
C MET A 70 1.33 -12.98 -12.74
N HIS A 71 1.51 -11.70 -12.41
CA HIS A 71 2.00 -10.69 -13.34
C HIS A 71 3.50 -10.39 -13.21
N ASN A 72 4.21 -11.09 -12.32
CA ASN A 72 5.63 -10.86 -12.02
C ASN A 72 5.96 -9.38 -11.75
N ILE A 73 5.15 -8.72 -10.91
CA ILE A 73 5.37 -7.35 -10.46
C ILE A 73 5.71 -7.31 -8.97
N GLU A 74 6.50 -6.32 -8.56
CA GLU A 74 6.87 -6.19 -7.14
C GLU A 74 5.63 -5.92 -6.28
N PHE A 75 5.44 -6.72 -5.24
CA PHE A 75 4.42 -6.51 -4.22
C PHE A 75 5.07 -5.98 -2.93
N LEU A 76 4.54 -4.88 -2.40
CA LEU A 76 4.88 -4.38 -1.08
C LEU A 76 3.63 -4.19 -0.25
N LEU A 77 3.64 -4.80 0.94
CA LEU A 77 2.57 -4.72 1.91
C LEU A 77 2.96 -3.76 3.04
N ILE A 78 2.01 -2.92 3.42
CA ILE A 78 2.05 -2.09 4.62
C ILE A 78 0.86 -2.51 5.49
N ASP A 79 1.15 -3.11 6.62
CA ASP A 79 0.19 -3.69 7.58
C ASP A 79 0.71 -3.59 9.03
N ASN A 80 0.06 -4.26 9.97
CA ASN A 80 0.43 -4.23 11.37
C ASN A 80 1.84 -4.76 11.70
N GLU A 81 2.43 -5.60 10.84
CA GLU A 81 3.79 -6.15 11.05
C GLU A 81 4.88 -5.27 10.46
N THR A 82 4.50 -4.19 9.76
CA THR A 82 5.43 -3.34 9.04
C THR A 82 6.33 -2.53 9.98
N THR A 83 7.64 -2.70 9.84
CA THR A 83 8.66 -1.82 10.43
C THR A 83 9.42 -1.09 9.33
N LEU A 84 9.70 0.20 9.54
CA LEU A 84 10.38 1.01 8.53
C LEU A 84 11.78 0.49 8.14
N PRO A 85 12.62 -0.04 9.07
CA PRO A 85 13.89 -0.64 8.68
C PRO A 85 13.72 -1.82 7.73
N ALA A 86 12.87 -2.79 8.08
CA ALA A 86 12.62 -3.97 7.25
C ALA A 86 11.97 -3.59 5.90
N PHE A 87 11.06 -2.62 5.89
CA PHE A 87 10.46 -2.11 4.66
C PHE A 87 11.49 -1.46 3.73
N LYS A 88 12.43 -0.66 4.29
CA LYS A 88 13.54 -0.06 3.56
C LYS A 88 14.52 -1.11 3.01
N ASP A 89 14.77 -2.18 3.77
CA ASP A 89 15.57 -3.32 3.31
C ASP A 89 14.90 -4.06 2.15
N ALA A 90 13.62 -4.40 2.29
CA ALA A 90 12.83 -5.06 1.24
C ALA A 90 12.83 -4.25 -0.06
N LEU A 91 12.65 -2.92 0.02
CA LEU A 91 12.75 -2.02 -1.13
C LEU A 91 14.08 -2.16 -1.89
N ARG A 92 15.21 -2.23 -1.16
CA ARG A 92 16.54 -2.35 -1.77
C ARG A 92 16.78 -3.72 -2.37
N TRP A 93 16.40 -4.78 -1.67
CA TRP A 93 16.59 -6.16 -2.15
C TRP A 93 15.73 -6.43 -3.38
N ASN A 94 14.46 -6.01 -3.34
CA ASN A 94 13.54 -6.16 -4.45
C ASN A 94 13.99 -5.37 -5.67
N GLU A 95 14.53 -4.15 -5.49
CA GLU A 95 15.02 -3.35 -6.62
C GLU A 95 16.00 -4.16 -7.48
N VAL A 96 17.00 -4.78 -6.86
CA VAL A 96 17.99 -5.59 -7.58
C VAL A 96 17.35 -6.85 -8.17
N TYR A 97 16.50 -7.56 -7.40
CA TYR A 97 15.82 -8.77 -7.88
C TYR A 97 14.99 -8.51 -9.15
N TYR A 98 14.15 -7.47 -9.15
CA TYR A 98 13.28 -7.16 -10.29
C TYR A 98 14.02 -6.46 -11.43
N GLN A 99 15.18 -5.85 -11.20
CA GLN A 99 16.05 -5.39 -12.29
C GLN A 99 16.70 -6.56 -13.03
N LEU A 100 17.20 -7.56 -12.30
CA LEU A 100 17.87 -8.73 -12.89
C LEU A 100 16.90 -9.71 -13.56
N ASN A 101 15.68 -9.84 -13.03
CA ASN A 101 14.66 -10.75 -13.57
C ASN A 101 13.78 -10.13 -14.67
N ARG A 102 14.25 -9.06 -15.32
CA ARG A 102 13.67 -8.59 -16.58
C ARG A 102 14.04 -9.55 -17.71
N ARG A 103 13.11 -10.45 -18.04
CA ARG A 103 13.12 -11.10 -19.36
C ARG A 103 12.38 -10.23 -20.35
#